data_AF-A0A7R9WX28-F1
#
_entry.id   AF-A0A7R9WX28-F1
#
_cell.length_a   1.000
_cell.length_b   1.000
_cell.length_c   1.000
_cell.angle_alpha   90.00
_cell.angle_beta   90.00
_cell.angle_gamma   90.00
#
_symmetry.space_group_name_H-M   'P 1'
#
loop_
_entity.id
_entity.type
_entity.pdbx_description
1 polymer ?
#
loop_
_entity_poly.entity_id
_entity_poly.type
_entity_poly.pdbx_seq_one_letter_code
_entity_poly.pdbx_strand_id
1 'polypeptide(L)'
;GDMILLGKSKFSGRVANLGWIETVIRGSDEIMVTIPNSDLLSERVSNLSRLHQCQVKQVLKFSKTDTEKLPKLLQDIKTEIRRRCPTVITDGSRPFRASWTSFVGGGNAEVTVDAHFRISPAGDMFWDNQQRCLQAIDEAIRLNDLVQI
;
A
#
# COMPACT_ATOMS: atom_id res chain seq x y z
N GLY A 1 15.88 -0.77 -17.07
CA GLY A 1 15.31 0.58 -17.08
C GLY A 1 14.42 0.81 -15.87
N ASP A 2 13.49 1.74 -16.01
CA ASP A 2 12.55 2.19 -14.97
C ASP A 2 11.37 1.22 -14.83
N MET A 3 10.79 1.14 -13.64
CA MET A 3 9.53 0.47 -13.36
C MET A 3 8.38 1.42 -13.71
N ILE A 4 7.49 0.98 -14.58
CA ILE A 4 6.32 1.75 -15.02
C ILE A 4 5.03 1.00 -14.76
N LEU A 5 3.96 1.76 -14.52
CA LEU A 5 2.59 1.29 -14.43
C LEU A 5 1.77 1.94 -15.54
N LEU A 6 1.11 1.11 -16.33
CA LEU A 6 0.24 1.47 -17.42
C LEU A 6 -1.21 1.47 -16.94
N GLY A 7 -1.89 2.63 -17.03
CA GLY A 7 -3.13 2.88 -16.31
C GLY A 7 -4.37 2.14 -16.82
N LYS A 8 -4.48 1.88 -18.13
CA LYS A 8 -5.65 1.18 -18.73
C LYS A 8 -5.52 -0.33 -18.56
N SER A 9 -4.35 -0.85 -18.88
CA SER A 9 -4.03 -2.28 -18.80
C SER A 9 -3.77 -2.74 -17.36
N LYS A 10 -3.55 -1.81 -16.42
CA LYS A 10 -3.00 -2.09 -15.07
C LYS A 10 -1.71 -2.90 -15.11
N PHE A 11 -1.03 -2.90 -16.25
CA PHE A 11 0.20 -3.63 -16.44
C PHE A 11 1.35 -2.87 -15.78
N SER A 12 2.17 -3.59 -15.03
CA SER A 12 3.36 -3.03 -14.39
C SER A 12 4.58 -3.85 -14.77
N GLY A 13 5.68 -3.17 -15.09
CA GLY A 13 6.91 -3.85 -15.46
C GLY A 13 8.07 -2.91 -15.64
N ARG A 14 9.25 -3.50 -15.83
CA ARG A 14 10.50 -2.78 -16.00
C ARG A 14 10.82 -2.60 -17.48
N VAL A 15 11.09 -1.37 -17.90
CA VAL A 15 11.49 -1.10 -19.29
C VAL A 15 12.83 -1.80 -19.57
N ALA A 16 12.81 -2.72 -20.53
CA ALA A 16 13.96 -3.51 -20.95
C ALA A 16 14.63 -2.90 -22.19
N ASN A 17 13.85 -2.46 -23.17
CA ASN A 17 14.36 -1.79 -24.38
C ASN A 17 13.38 -0.73 -24.89
N LEU A 18 13.90 0.34 -25.47
CA LEU A 18 13.16 1.41 -26.12
C LEU A 18 13.51 1.45 -27.60
N GLY A 19 12.55 1.10 -28.46
CA GLY A 19 12.66 1.21 -29.91
C GLY A 19 11.88 2.42 -30.44
N TRP A 20 12.11 2.74 -31.70
CA TRP A 20 11.39 3.82 -32.40
C TRP A 20 9.89 3.55 -32.52
N ILE A 21 9.52 2.30 -32.77
CA ILE A 21 8.13 1.88 -33.01
C ILE A 21 7.53 1.23 -31.75
N GLU A 22 8.33 0.48 -31.01
CA GLU A 22 7.88 -0.35 -29.91
C GLU A 22 8.78 -0.23 -28.68
N THR A 23 8.18 -0.42 -27.51
CA THR A 23 8.87 -0.49 -26.23
C THR A 23 8.71 -1.89 -25.66
N VAL A 24 9.82 -2.49 -25.23
CA VAL A 24 9.80 -3.82 -24.61
C VAL A 24 9.85 -3.65 -23.10
N ILE A 25 8.83 -4.17 -22.43
CA ILE A 25 8.69 -4.14 -20.98
C ILE A 25 8.74 -5.56 -20.44
N ARG A 26 9.54 -5.76 -19.40
CA ARG A 26 9.60 -7.00 -18.64
C ARG A 26 8.58 -6.95 -17.50
N GLY A 27 7.54 -7.78 -17.58
CA GLY A 27 6.49 -7.93 -16.58
C GLY A 27 6.85 -8.90 -15.46
N SER A 28 5.83 -9.45 -14.79
CA SER A 28 5.99 -10.54 -13.83
C SER A 28 6.52 -11.80 -14.50
N ASP A 29 7.21 -12.65 -13.73
CA ASP A 29 7.77 -13.93 -14.18
C ASP A 29 8.73 -13.83 -15.38
N GLU A 30 9.44 -12.69 -15.50
CA GLU A 30 10.38 -12.38 -16.58
C GLU A 30 9.72 -12.38 -17.99
N ILE A 31 8.39 -12.28 -18.08
CA ILE A 31 7.67 -12.23 -19.35
C ILE A 31 7.96 -10.91 -20.06
N MET A 32 8.43 -11.00 -21.31
CA MET A 32 8.71 -9.84 -22.15
C MET A 32 7.47 -9.48 -22.96
N VAL A 33 6.98 -8.26 -22.76
CA VAL A 33 5.81 -7.70 -23.45
C VAL A 33 6.27 -6.55 -24.34
N THR A 34 5.99 -6.67 -25.63
CA THR A 34 6.26 -5.62 -26.60
C THR A 34 5.02 -4.77 -26.78
N ILE A 35 5.15 -3.46 -26.57
CA ILE A 35 4.05 -2.50 -26.64
C ILE A 35 4.37 -1.46 -27.72
N PRO A 36 3.48 -1.26 -28.71
CA PRO A 36 3.60 -0.18 -29.67
C PRO A 36 3.61 1.20 -28.99
N ASN A 37 4.49 2.09 -29.42
CA ASN A 37 4.59 3.43 -28.84
C ASN A 37 3.30 4.26 -29.04
N SER A 38 2.49 3.94 -30.07
CA SER A 38 1.15 4.53 -30.27
C SER A 38 0.21 4.28 -29.09
N ASP A 39 0.33 3.12 -28.46
CA ASP A 39 -0.56 2.72 -27.37
C ASP A 39 -0.19 3.47 -26.08
N LEU A 40 1.12 3.66 -25.86
CA LEU A 40 1.68 4.45 -24.76
C LEU A 40 1.22 5.92 -24.81
N LEU A 41 1.04 6.50 -26.01
CA LEU A 41 0.49 7.85 -26.15
C LEU A 41 -0.97 7.96 -25.68
N SER A 42 -1.73 6.86 -25.79
CA SER A 42 -3.14 6.81 -25.42
C SER A 42 -3.35 6.48 -23.93
N GLU A 43 -2.29 6.08 -23.23
CA GLU A 43 -2.36 5.50 -21.89
C GLU A 43 -1.72 6.42 -20.85
N ARG A 44 -2.26 6.39 -19.61
CA ARG A 44 -1.60 7.08 -18.49
C ARG A 44 -0.42 6.23 -18.04
N VAL A 45 0.78 6.77 -18.17
CA VAL A 45 2.01 6.12 -17.72
C VAL A 45 2.44 6.73 -16.38
N SER A 46 2.60 5.89 -15.35
CA SER A 46 3.16 6.29 -14.06
C SER A 46 4.54 5.68 -13.89
N ASN A 47 5.55 6.50 -13.62
CA ASN A 47 6.90 6.02 -13.35
C ASN A 47 7.05 5.74 -11.85
N LEU A 48 7.04 4.46 -11.47
CA LEU A 48 7.15 4.02 -10.08
C LEU A 48 8.58 4.17 -9.56
N SER A 49 9.59 4.06 -10.42
CA SER A 49 11.00 4.22 -10.03
C SER A 49 11.38 5.64 -9.61
N ARG A 50 10.60 6.65 -10.02
CA ARG A 50 10.81 8.05 -9.64
C ARG A 50 10.04 8.46 -8.39
N LEU A 51 9.27 7.56 -7.80
CA LEU A 51 8.55 7.83 -6.56
C LEU A 51 9.45 7.48 -5.36
N HIS A 52 9.56 8.43 -4.43
CA HIS A 52 10.30 8.28 -3.17
C HIS A 52 9.38 8.11 -1.96
N GLN A 53 8.07 8.05 -2.21
CA GLN A 53 7.05 7.90 -1.18
C GLN A 53 6.10 6.79 -1.58
N CYS A 54 5.63 6.04 -0.58
CA CYS A 54 4.64 4.99 -0.77
C CYS A 54 3.50 5.12 0.23
N GLN A 55 2.39 4.46 -0.07
CA GLN A 55 1.21 4.37 0.78
C GLN A 55 0.96 2.90 1.12
N VAL A 56 0.72 2.61 2.39
CA VAL A 56 0.20 1.32 2.85
C VAL A 56 -1.20 1.58 3.39
N LYS A 57 -2.19 0.98 2.71
CA LYS A 57 -3.59 1.06 3.10
C LYS A 57 -4.09 -0.35 3.42
N GLN A 58 -4.51 -0.55 4.67
CA GLN A 58 -5.04 -1.82 5.15
C GLN A 58 -6.46 -1.63 5.66
N VAL A 59 -7.34 -2.54 5.30
CA VAL A 59 -8.70 -2.62 5.82
C VAL A 59 -8.76 -3.81 6.77
N LEU A 60 -9.26 -3.57 7.98
CA LEU A 60 -9.40 -4.54 9.06
C LEU A 60 -10.89 -4.66 9.41
N LYS A 61 -11.33 -5.87 9.75
CA LYS A 61 -12.71 -6.13 10.16
C LYS A 61 -12.70 -6.72 11.56
N PHE A 62 -13.60 -6.20 12.39
CA PHE A 62 -13.75 -6.62 13.78
C PHE A 62 -15.21 -6.96 14.09
N SER A 63 -15.40 -7.86 15.05
CA SER A 63 -16.73 -8.20 15.57
C SER A 63 -17.41 -6.97 16.17
N LYS A 64 -18.75 -6.95 16.12
CA LYS A 64 -19.55 -5.92 16.81
C LYS A 64 -19.28 -5.85 18.31
N THR A 65 -19.03 -7.00 18.94
CA THR A 65 -18.78 -7.11 20.39
C THR A 65 -17.56 -6.31 20.83
N ASP A 66 -16.64 -6.06 19.92
CA ASP A 66 -15.34 -5.45 20.17
C ASP A 66 -15.31 -3.94 19.90
N THR A 67 -16.46 -3.39 19.50
CA THR A 67 -16.61 -1.99 19.12
C THR A 67 -16.11 -1.02 20.19
N GLU A 68 -16.34 -1.32 21.47
CA GLU A 68 -15.98 -0.46 22.59
C GLU A 68 -14.47 -0.31 22.75
N LYS A 69 -13.69 -1.32 22.31
CA LYS A 69 -12.22 -1.31 22.37
C LYS A 69 -11.58 -0.62 21.17
N LEU A 70 -12.34 -0.38 20.08
CA LEU A 70 -11.82 0.21 18.85
C LEU A 70 -11.14 1.56 19.07
N PRO A 71 -11.70 2.53 19.84
CA PRO A 71 -11.03 3.82 20.03
C PRO A 71 -9.61 3.69 20.61
N LYS A 72 -9.41 2.73 21.52
CA LYS A 72 -8.10 2.43 22.10
C LYS A 72 -7.20 1.74 21.08
N LEU A 73 -7.69 0.70 20.41
CA LEU A 73 -6.97 -0.01 19.35
C LEU A 73 -6.45 0.94 18.26
N LEU A 74 -7.27 1.89 17.81
CA LEU A 74 -6.90 2.85 16.76
C LEU A 74 -5.72 3.74 17.18
N GLN A 75 -5.59 4.08 18.46
CA GLN A 75 -4.44 4.82 18.98
C GLN A 75 -3.21 3.93 19.13
N ASP A 76 -3.41 2.69 19.58
CA ASP A 76 -2.33 1.71 19.73
C ASP A 76 -1.73 1.33 18.38
N ILE A 77 -2.55 1.13 17.34
CA ILE A 77 -2.09 0.93 15.95
C ILE A 77 -1.20 2.09 15.50
N LYS A 78 -1.62 3.34 15.72
CA LYS A 78 -0.82 4.51 15.35
C LYS A 78 0.51 4.55 16.10
N THR A 79 0.50 4.16 17.38
CA THR A 79 1.69 4.14 18.24
C THR A 79 2.67 3.05 17.80
N GLU A 80 2.17 1.84 17.54
CA GLU A 80 2.98 0.71 17.09
C GLU A 80 3.57 0.94 15.70
N ILE A 81 2.81 1.52 14.76
CA ILE A 81 3.35 1.86 13.43
C ILE A 81 4.46 2.91 13.55
N ARG A 82 4.31 3.94 14.40
CA ARG A 82 5.39 4.93 14.65
C ARG A 82 6.62 4.28 15.27
N ARG A 83 6.43 3.29 16.14
CA ARG A 83 7.51 2.59 16.83
C ARG A 83 8.30 1.67 15.89
N ARG A 84 7.60 0.90 15.04
CA ARG A 84 8.22 -0.13 14.19
C ARG A 84 8.61 0.35 12.79
N CYS A 85 7.99 1.42 12.30
CA CYS A 85 8.20 1.95 10.95
C CYS A 85 8.72 3.40 11.02
N PRO A 86 10.04 3.61 11.18
CA PRO A 86 10.62 4.95 11.39
C PRO A 86 10.51 5.87 10.16
N THR A 87 10.23 5.32 8.99
CA THR A 87 10.06 6.05 7.73
C THR A 87 8.64 6.61 7.55
N VAL A 88 7.73 6.35 8.49
CA VAL A 88 6.35 6.86 8.45
C VAL A 88 6.35 8.39 8.47
N ILE A 89 5.48 8.98 7.64
CA ILE A 89 5.33 10.42 7.53
C ILE A 89 4.31 10.89 8.57
N THR A 90 4.77 11.64 9.58
CA THR A 90 3.94 12.20 10.66
C THR A 90 4.01 13.72 10.76
N ASP A 91 4.65 14.39 9.80
CA ASP A 91 4.83 15.85 9.75
C ASP A 91 3.59 16.64 9.31
N GLY A 92 2.45 15.95 9.09
CA GLY A 92 1.21 16.55 8.63
C GLY A 92 1.12 16.77 7.11
N SER A 93 2.20 16.52 6.36
CA SER A 93 2.19 16.64 4.89
C SER A 93 1.31 15.58 4.20
N ARG A 94 1.08 14.45 4.87
CA ARG A 94 0.29 13.32 4.38
C ARG A 94 -0.63 12.77 5.47
N PRO A 95 -1.76 12.15 5.09
CA PRO A 95 -2.61 11.44 6.04
C PRO A 95 -1.86 10.29 6.73
N PHE A 96 -1.90 10.29 8.06
CA PHE A 96 -1.60 9.12 8.89
C PHE A 96 -2.82 8.85 9.77
N ARG A 97 -3.65 7.89 9.37
CA ARG A 97 -5.00 7.69 9.91
C ARG A 97 -5.22 6.22 10.23
N ALA A 98 -5.85 5.98 11.37
CA ALA A 98 -6.50 4.73 11.70
C ALA A 98 -7.88 5.14 12.19
N SER A 99 -8.91 4.77 11.44
CA SER A 99 -10.27 5.25 11.65
C SER A 99 -11.27 4.14 11.36
N TRP A 100 -12.33 4.12 12.14
CA TRP A 100 -13.52 3.36 11.79
C TRP A 100 -14.17 3.99 10.55
N THR A 101 -14.24 3.25 9.45
CA THR A 101 -14.72 3.74 8.16
C THR A 101 -16.12 3.27 7.78
N SER A 102 -16.53 2.07 8.18
CA SER A 102 -17.83 1.52 7.78
C SER A 102 -18.37 0.46 8.74
N PHE A 103 -19.66 0.15 8.61
CA PHE A 103 -20.29 -1.05 9.15
C PHE A 103 -20.57 -1.99 7.99
N VAL A 104 -20.06 -3.22 8.05
CA VAL A 104 -20.31 -4.25 7.03
C VAL A 104 -21.47 -5.14 7.49
N GLY A 105 -22.25 -5.65 6.53
CA GLY A 105 -23.39 -6.54 6.80
C GLY A 105 -23.03 -7.66 7.77
N GLY A 106 -23.91 -7.90 8.76
CA GLY A 106 -23.63 -8.79 9.89
C GLY A 106 -23.18 -8.06 11.17
N GLY A 107 -23.03 -6.73 11.13
CA GLY A 107 -22.72 -5.91 12.31
C GLY A 107 -21.22 -5.71 12.58
N ASN A 108 -20.36 -6.17 11.68
CA ASN A 108 -18.91 -6.04 11.82
C ASN A 108 -18.46 -4.59 11.57
N ALA A 109 -17.51 -4.14 12.38
CA ALA A 109 -16.89 -2.84 12.24
C ALA A 109 -15.71 -2.92 11.26
N GLU A 110 -15.65 -2.02 10.29
CA GLU A 110 -14.55 -1.90 9.36
C GLU A 110 -13.65 -0.73 9.73
N VAL A 111 -12.38 -1.01 9.96
CA VAL A 111 -11.35 -0.03 10.29
C VAL A 111 -10.39 0.08 9.11
N THR A 112 -10.15 1.30 8.65
CA THR A 112 -9.10 1.56 7.66
C THR A 112 -7.89 2.18 8.34
N VAL A 113 -6.74 1.57 8.11
CA VAL A 113 -5.41 2.11 8.44
C VAL A 113 -4.77 2.60 7.16
N ASP A 114 -4.43 3.89 7.12
CA ASP A 114 -3.81 4.57 5.98
C ASP A 114 -2.57 5.31 6.46
N ALA A 115 -1.41 4.86 6.00
CA ALA A 115 -0.11 5.41 6.37
C ALA A 115 0.75 5.64 5.13
N HIS A 116 1.48 6.75 5.13
CA HIS A 116 2.44 7.12 4.09
C HIS A 116 3.86 7.03 4.62
N PHE A 117 4.81 6.63 3.78
CA PHE A 117 6.20 6.41 4.16
C PHE A 117 7.15 7.07 3.17
N ARG A 118 8.33 7.47 3.65
CA ARG A 118 9.45 7.96 2.82
C ARG A 118 10.27 6.79 2.26
N ILE A 119 9.60 5.90 1.54
CA ILE A 119 10.19 4.73 0.90
C ILE A 119 9.71 4.68 -0.54
N SER A 120 10.56 4.22 -1.46
CA SER A 120 10.15 3.99 -2.84
C SER A 120 9.09 2.87 -2.90
N PRO A 121 8.02 3.02 -3.70
CA PRO A 121 7.03 1.96 -3.88
C PRO A 121 7.54 0.80 -4.75
N ALA A 122 8.78 0.88 -5.26
CA ALA A 122 9.41 -0.17 -6.04
C ALA A 122 10.49 -0.91 -5.22
N GLY A 123 10.48 -2.24 -5.28
CA GLY A 123 11.50 -3.11 -4.69
C GLY A 123 11.21 -3.60 -3.27
N ASP A 124 12.16 -4.35 -2.71
CA ASP A 124 11.97 -5.13 -1.48
C ASP A 124 11.70 -4.26 -0.25
N MET A 125 12.26 -3.05 -0.20
CA MET A 125 12.02 -2.12 0.91
C MET A 125 10.53 -1.78 1.10
N PHE A 126 9.75 -1.73 0.01
CA PHE A 126 8.32 -1.51 0.10
C PHE A 126 7.64 -2.69 0.79
N TRP A 127 7.95 -3.91 0.36
CA TRP A 127 7.38 -5.15 0.89
C TRP A 127 7.78 -5.39 2.35
N ASP A 128 9.04 -5.17 2.70
CA ASP A 128 9.53 -5.23 4.07
C ASP A 128 8.80 -4.24 4.99
N ASN A 129 8.61 -3.00 4.52
CA ASN A 129 7.88 -2.00 5.29
C ASN A 129 6.40 -2.32 5.41
N GLN A 130 5.77 -2.84 4.34
CA GLN A 130 4.40 -3.31 4.39
C GLN A 130 4.24 -4.44 5.42
N GLN A 131 5.14 -5.42 5.42
CA GLN A 131 5.16 -6.49 6.39
C GLN A 131 5.32 -5.95 7.82
N ARG A 132 6.26 -5.01 8.04
CA ARG A 132 6.44 -4.37 9.36
C ARG A 132 5.19 -3.63 9.82
N CYS A 133 4.50 -2.93 8.92
CA CYS A 133 3.22 -2.28 9.22
C CYS A 133 2.17 -3.30 9.64
N LEU A 134 2.03 -4.41 8.92
CA LEU A 134 1.08 -5.47 9.26
C LEU A 134 1.41 -6.11 10.61
N GLN A 135 2.69 -6.37 10.89
CA GLN A 135 3.14 -6.87 12.20
C GLN A 135 2.90 -5.87 13.33
N ALA A 136 3.00 -4.56 13.06
CA ALA A 136 2.69 -3.52 14.05
C ALA A 136 1.18 -3.47 14.35
N ILE A 137 0.34 -3.64 13.32
CA ILE A 137 -1.12 -3.74 13.46
C ILE A 137 -1.49 -4.99 14.25
N ASP A 138 -0.93 -6.14 13.90
CA ASP A 138 -1.15 -7.42 14.60
C ASP A 138 -0.79 -7.34 16.08
N GLU A 139 0.35 -6.74 16.41
CA GLU A 139 0.75 -6.52 17.80
C GLU A 139 -0.26 -5.64 18.55
N ALA A 140 -0.74 -4.55 17.93
CA ALA A 140 -1.73 -3.69 18.55
C ALA A 140 -3.08 -4.40 18.78
N ILE A 141 -3.49 -5.26 17.84
CA ILE A 141 -4.68 -6.12 17.97
C ILE A 141 -4.53 -7.08 19.15
N ARG A 142 -3.38 -7.74 19.25
CA ARG A 142 -3.06 -8.68 20.32
C ARG A 142 -3.02 -8.02 21.70
N LEU A 143 -2.47 -6.81 21.82
CA LEU A 143 -2.43 -6.04 23.07
C LEU A 143 -3.82 -5.59 23.57
N ASN A 144 -4.82 -5.59 22.70
CA ASN A 144 -6.19 -5.20 23.03
C ASN A 144 -7.16 -6.40 23.12
N ASP A 145 -6.64 -7.62 23.03
CA ASP A 145 -7.42 -8.86 23.05
C ASP A 145 -8.57 -8.83 22.03
N LEU A 146 -8.24 -8.48 20.79
CA LEU A 146 -9.17 -8.41 19.66
C LEU A 146 -8.87 -9.50 18.65
N VAL A 147 -9.93 -9.97 17.97
CA VAL A 147 -9.81 -10.92 16.87
C VAL A 147 -10.24 -10.25 15.57
N GLN A 148 -9.31 -10.22 14.60
CA GLN A 148 -9.62 -9.79 13.25
C GLN A 148 -10.37 -10.91 12.51
N ILE A 149 -11.46 -10.56 11.81
CA ILE A 149 -12.33 -11.49 11.06
C ILE A 149 -12.07 -11.38 9.56
#